data_AF-A0A5Q4VEA8-F1
#
_entry.id   AF-A0A5Q4VEA8-F1
#
_cell.length_a   1.000
_cell.length_b   1.000
_cell.length_c   1.000
_cell.angle_alpha   90.00
_cell.angle_beta   90.00
_cell.angle_gamma   90.00
#
_symmetry.space_group_name_H-M   'P 1'
#
loop_
_entity.id
_entity.type
_entity.pdbx_description
1 polymer ?
#
loop_
_entity_poly.entity_id
_entity_poly.type
_entity_poly.pdbx_seq_one_letter_code
_entity_poly.pdbx_strand_id
1 'polypeptide(L)'
;MQEWTCTICGYKEKDQNPPESCPACGAGSKLFEAAASDKAEETSEAANEAGTAAGPSRWRCVVCGYIHEGEEPPETCPLCGADRSAFELMDGDGDKASDEPADQKNQNPSSGEEKKKFAPQSHPREWADEQILVHHAHPISVHIPNGVLPIAVFFVLIGSLFNAQTFKLAAYLNMTMVFLALPLVMYTGFVEWRDRYKSAMTSLFRTKILCAVITAFCVTVLVIWRSFSADAGGFFYILLHLIALGAAGLAGHLGGKLVFGKRA
;
A
#
# COMPACT_ATOMS: atom_id res chain seq x y z
N MET A 1 -41.88 -12.98 18.13
CA MET A 1 -40.72 -13.48 17.37
C MET A 1 -40.04 -12.28 16.77
N GLN A 2 -38.80 -12.01 17.18
CA GLN A 2 -37.99 -10.89 16.73
C GLN A 2 -36.94 -11.44 15.76
N GLU A 3 -36.72 -10.76 14.64
CA GLU A 3 -35.71 -11.18 13.67
C GLU A 3 -34.38 -10.55 14.07
N TRP A 4 -33.40 -11.39 14.40
CA TRP A 4 -32.06 -11.01 14.80
C TRP A 4 -31.12 -11.23 13.61
N THR A 5 -30.30 -10.23 13.30
CA THR A 5 -29.28 -10.31 12.25
C THR A 5 -27.90 -10.17 12.88
N CYS A 6 -27.02 -11.13 12.63
CA CYS A 6 -25.63 -11.03 13.05
C CYS A 6 -24.92 -9.93 12.24
N THR A 7 -24.33 -8.95 12.91
CA THR A 7 -23.64 -7.82 12.26
C THR A 7 -22.29 -8.21 11.63
N ILE A 8 -21.79 -9.40 11.92
CA ILE A 8 -20.51 -9.90 11.39
C ILE A 8 -20.69 -10.67 10.08
N CYS A 9 -21.69 -11.56 9.99
CA CYS A 9 -21.86 -12.44 8.82
C CYS A 9 -23.24 -12.35 8.16
N GLY A 10 -24.17 -11.57 8.71
CA GLY A 10 -25.52 -11.41 8.16
C GLY A 10 -26.47 -12.58 8.40
N TYR A 11 -26.09 -13.59 9.20
CA TYR A 11 -26.99 -14.69 9.59
C TYR A 11 -28.24 -14.15 10.28
N LYS A 12 -29.41 -14.61 9.83
CA LYS A 12 -30.73 -14.17 10.34
C LYS A 12 -31.46 -15.31 11.02
N GLU A 13 -32.00 -15.05 12.21
CA GLU A 13 -32.82 -16.02 12.93
C GLU A 13 -33.97 -15.33 13.65
N LYS A 14 -35.10 -16.03 13.77
CA LYS A 14 -36.31 -15.52 14.39
C LYS A 14 -36.53 -16.19 15.73
N ASP A 15 -36.22 -15.49 16.81
CA ASP A 15 -36.45 -15.96 18.18
C ASP A 15 -36.80 -14.77 19.09
N GLN A 16 -37.10 -15.01 20.36
CA GLN A 16 -37.33 -13.96 21.36
C GLN A 16 -36.01 -13.29 21.77
N ASN A 17 -34.91 -14.05 21.85
CA ASN A 17 -33.59 -13.56 22.26
C ASN A 17 -32.53 -13.91 21.19
N PRO A 18 -31.45 -13.12 21.07
CA PRO A 18 -30.35 -13.44 20.16
C PRO A 18 -29.58 -14.67 20.68
N PRO A 19 -29.05 -15.53 19.79
CA PRO A 19 -28.29 -16.71 20.20
C PRO A 19 -27.00 -16.32 20.93
N GLU A 20 -26.56 -17.14 21.90
CA GLU A 20 -25.31 -16.88 22.66
C GLU A 20 -24.08 -16.77 21.77
N SER A 21 -24.06 -17.54 20.68
CA SER A 21 -23.07 -17.46 19.61
C SER A 21 -23.72 -17.71 18.25
N CYS A 22 -23.25 -16.99 17.24
CA CYS A 22 -23.73 -17.12 15.87
C CYS A 22 -23.36 -18.50 15.31
N PRO A 23 -24.33 -19.32 14.86
CA PRO A 23 -24.05 -20.65 14.29
C PRO A 23 -23.18 -20.62 13.02
N ALA A 24 -23.20 -19.49 12.29
CA ALA A 24 -22.46 -19.35 11.04
C ALA A 24 -21.00 -18.88 11.23
N CYS A 25 -20.71 -18.04 12.23
CA CYS A 25 -19.37 -17.44 12.39
C CYS A 25 -18.81 -17.43 13.82
N GLY A 26 -19.57 -17.86 14.83
CA GLY A 26 -19.15 -17.88 16.23
C GLY A 26 -19.18 -16.54 16.95
N ALA A 27 -19.64 -15.46 16.31
CA ALA A 27 -19.81 -14.15 16.94
C ALA A 27 -20.75 -14.21 18.15
N GLY A 28 -20.35 -13.64 19.29
CA GLY A 28 -21.15 -13.65 20.51
C GLY A 28 -22.45 -12.83 20.39
N SER A 29 -23.42 -13.11 21.26
CA SER A 29 -24.78 -12.50 21.28
C SER A 29 -24.85 -10.97 21.20
N LYS A 30 -23.80 -10.26 21.64
CA LYS A 30 -23.71 -8.79 21.55
C LYS A 30 -23.62 -8.25 20.12
N LEU A 31 -23.34 -9.12 19.15
CA LEU A 31 -23.16 -8.79 17.74
C LEU A 31 -24.40 -9.12 16.91
N PHE A 32 -25.58 -9.10 17.53
CA PHE A 32 -26.87 -9.28 16.89
C PHE A 32 -27.73 -8.02 17.04
N GLU A 33 -28.27 -7.54 15.92
CA GLU A 33 -29.20 -6.41 15.87
C GLU A 33 -30.60 -6.90 15.50
N ALA A 34 -31.61 -6.32 16.15
CA ALA A 34 -33.01 -6.62 15.84
C ALA A 34 -33.54 -5.68 14.76
N ALA A 35 -34.30 -6.22 13.80
CA ALA A 35 -34.99 -5.40 12.81
C ALA A 35 -36.07 -4.51 13.50
N ALA A 36 -35.91 -3.19 13.39
CA ALA A 36 -36.89 -2.23 13.91
C ALA A 36 -38.19 -2.31 13.08
N SER A 37 -39.33 -2.39 13.76
CA SER A 37 -40.66 -2.33 13.13
C SER A 37 -41.09 -0.88 13.00
N ASP A 38 -41.28 -0.41 11.76
CA ASP A 38 -41.85 0.90 11.44
C ASP A 38 -43.29 1.05 11.97
N LYS A 39 -43.56 2.19 12.60
CA LYS A 39 -44.89 2.82 12.66
C LYS A 39 -44.75 4.33 12.44
N ALA A 40 -45.50 4.81 11.45
CA ALA A 40 -45.82 6.21 11.13
C ALA A 40 -46.39 6.96 12.37
N GLU A 41 -46.50 8.28 12.47
CA GLU A 41 -46.77 9.36 11.51
C GLU A 41 -46.76 10.67 12.35
N GLU A 42 -46.28 11.82 11.84
CA GLU A 42 -46.88 13.16 12.07
C GLU A 42 -46.13 14.29 11.34
N THR A 43 -46.80 14.77 10.28
CA THR A 43 -46.98 16.16 9.81
C THR A 43 -45.89 17.23 10.01
N SER A 44 -45.40 17.79 8.90
CA SER A 44 -45.55 19.23 8.60
C SER A 44 -45.22 19.54 7.14
N GLU A 45 -46.18 20.16 6.45
CA GLU A 45 -45.99 20.83 5.16
C GLU A 45 -45.53 22.28 5.35
N ALA A 46 -44.86 22.76 4.30
CA ALA A 46 -44.60 24.16 3.90
C ALA A 46 -43.31 24.83 4.41
N ALA A 47 -42.28 24.84 3.55
CA ALA A 47 -41.82 26.05 2.86
C ALA A 47 -40.76 25.71 1.79
N ASN A 48 -40.98 26.19 0.57
CA ASN A 48 -39.98 26.29 -0.51
C ASN A 48 -38.75 27.06 -0.02
N GLU A 49 -37.53 26.58 -0.30
CA GLU A 49 -36.47 27.36 -0.96
C GLU A 49 -35.50 26.42 -1.69
N ALA A 50 -35.01 26.89 -2.83
CA ALA A 50 -34.14 26.17 -3.75
C ALA A 50 -32.75 25.91 -3.14
N GLY A 51 -32.28 24.67 -3.26
CA GLY A 51 -30.91 24.27 -2.94
C GLY A 51 -30.74 22.79 -3.27
N THR A 52 -29.96 22.51 -4.30
CA THR A 52 -29.67 21.17 -4.83
C THR A 52 -29.30 20.18 -3.72
N ALA A 53 -30.22 19.29 -3.35
CA ALA A 53 -29.92 18.12 -2.53
C ALA A 53 -29.26 17.07 -3.43
N ALA A 54 -27.98 17.26 -3.72
CA ALA A 54 -27.11 16.19 -4.20
C ALA A 54 -26.67 15.39 -2.97
N GLY A 55 -26.81 14.05 -3.01
CA GLY A 55 -26.27 13.17 -1.97
C GLY A 55 -24.76 13.37 -1.78
N PRO A 56 -24.14 12.77 -0.74
CA PRO A 56 -22.71 12.95 -0.47
C PRO A 56 -21.92 12.57 -1.71
N SER A 57 -21.27 13.56 -2.31
CA SER A 57 -20.44 13.37 -3.49
C SER A 57 -19.25 12.49 -3.11
N ARG A 58 -18.95 11.49 -3.95
CA ARG A 58 -17.76 10.64 -3.79
C ARG A 58 -16.75 11.03 -4.84
N TRP A 59 -15.50 11.18 -4.45
CA TRP A 59 -14.41 11.61 -5.32
C TRP A 59 -13.31 10.57 -5.36
N ARG A 60 -12.91 10.10 -6.54
CA ARG A 60 -11.82 9.13 -6.72
C ARG A 60 -10.55 9.82 -7.19
N CYS A 61 -9.44 9.58 -6.51
CA CYS A 61 -8.11 9.99 -6.96
C CYS A 61 -7.65 9.12 -8.15
N VAL A 62 -7.39 9.72 -9.31
CA VAL A 62 -7.00 9.01 -10.55
C VAL A 62 -5.56 8.46 -10.53
N VAL A 63 -4.77 8.85 -9.52
CA VAL A 63 -3.38 8.45 -9.34
C VAL A 63 -3.26 7.19 -8.49
N CYS A 64 -4.03 7.07 -7.40
CA CYS A 64 -3.89 5.95 -6.45
C CYS A 64 -5.20 5.22 -6.10
N GLY A 65 -6.35 5.73 -6.57
CA GLY A 65 -7.66 5.13 -6.31
C GLY A 65 -8.24 5.42 -4.92
N TYR A 66 -7.68 6.35 -4.14
CA TYR A 66 -8.30 6.84 -2.90
C TYR A 66 -9.69 7.40 -3.18
N ILE A 67 -10.69 7.03 -2.38
CA ILE A 67 -12.03 7.59 -2.46
C ILE A 67 -12.17 8.62 -1.32
N HIS A 68 -12.88 9.70 -1.57
CA HIS A 68 -13.20 10.71 -0.57
C HIS A 68 -14.70 10.95 -0.59
N GLU A 69 -15.33 10.91 0.57
CA GLU A 69 -16.74 11.23 0.73
C GLU A 69 -16.86 12.66 1.27
N GLY A 70 -17.48 13.54 0.47
CA GLY A 70 -17.60 14.96 0.79
C GLY A 70 -18.07 15.75 -0.42
N GLU A 71 -18.66 16.92 -0.19
CA GLU A 71 -19.11 17.82 -1.26
C GLU A 71 -17.97 18.21 -2.20
N GLU A 72 -16.74 18.31 -1.66
CA GLU A 72 -15.54 18.70 -2.39
C GLU A 72 -14.39 17.71 -2.17
N PRO A 73 -13.53 17.46 -3.18
CA PRO A 73 -12.34 16.64 -3.01
C PRO A 73 -11.30 17.37 -2.15
N PRO A 74 -10.43 16.63 -1.43
CA PRO A 74 -9.41 17.24 -0.59
C PRO A 74 -8.36 17.97 -1.43
N GLU A 75 -7.75 19.01 -0.85
CA GLU A 75 -6.68 19.79 -1.50
C GLU A 75 -5.48 18.92 -1.94
N THR A 76 -5.17 17.88 -1.16
CA THR A 76 -4.12 16.92 -1.48
C THR A 76 -4.56 15.52 -1.07
N CYS A 77 -4.35 14.54 -1.95
CA CYS A 77 -4.65 13.15 -1.68
C CYS A 77 -3.85 12.64 -0.46
N PRO A 78 -4.50 12.11 0.59
CA PRO A 78 -3.82 11.67 1.80
C PRO A 78 -2.94 10.43 1.60
N LEU A 79 -3.19 9.65 0.52
CA LEU A 79 -2.43 8.46 0.18
C LEU A 79 -1.19 8.77 -0.65
N CYS A 80 -1.36 9.34 -1.84
CA CYS A 80 -0.26 9.55 -2.79
C CYS A 80 0.29 10.97 -2.85
N GLY A 81 -0.39 11.96 -2.26
CA GLY A 81 0.03 13.36 -2.29
C GLY A 81 -0.26 14.08 -3.62
N ALA A 82 -1.16 13.57 -4.46
CA ALA A 82 -1.60 14.26 -5.67
C ALA A 82 -2.52 15.44 -5.34
N ASP A 83 -2.48 16.50 -6.13
CA ASP A 83 -3.31 17.70 -5.95
C ASP A 83 -4.80 17.42 -6.18
N ARG A 84 -5.66 18.33 -5.70
CA ARG A 84 -7.13 18.29 -5.88
C ARG A 84 -7.58 18.06 -7.33
N SER A 85 -6.80 18.52 -8.30
CA SER A 85 -7.04 18.33 -9.74
C SER A 85 -6.98 16.86 -10.19
N ALA A 86 -6.40 15.97 -9.39
CA ALA A 86 -6.32 14.54 -9.66
C ALA A 86 -7.53 13.76 -9.11
N PHE A 87 -8.63 14.43 -8.77
CA PHE A 87 -9.87 13.80 -8.30
C PHE A 87 -10.99 13.92 -9.34
N GLU A 88 -11.68 12.81 -9.57
CA GLU A 88 -12.86 12.72 -10.44
C GLU A 88 -14.09 12.39 -9.58
N LEU A 89 -15.21 13.07 -9.86
CA LEU A 89 -16.49 12.80 -9.20
C LEU A 89 -17.01 11.42 -9.63
N MET A 90 -17.54 10.66 -8.67
CA MET A 90 -18.20 9.37 -8.90
C MET A 90 -19.71 9.59 -8.87
N ASP A 91 -20.38 9.38 -10.01
CA ASP A 91 -21.84 9.53 -10.09
C ASP A 91 -22.56 8.47 -9.24
N GLY A 92 -23.61 8.90 -8.53
CA GLY A 92 -24.34 8.12 -7.53
C GLY A 92 -25.32 7.08 -8.06
N ASP A 93 -25.19 6.60 -9.29
CA ASP A 93 -26.01 5.49 -9.80
C ASP A 93 -25.19 4.60 -10.75
N GLY A 94 -24.93 3.37 -10.31
CA GLY A 94 -24.42 2.30 -11.19
C GLY A 94 -22.96 1.89 -11.05
N ASP A 95 -22.42 1.74 -9.84
CA ASP A 95 -21.40 0.69 -9.62
C ASP A 95 -21.60 0.08 -8.24
N LYS A 96 -22.25 -1.09 -8.21
CA LYS A 96 -22.35 -1.91 -7.01
C LYS A 96 -20.94 -2.36 -6.65
N ALA A 97 -20.30 -1.63 -5.74
CA ALA A 97 -19.14 -2.09 -5.02
C ALA A 97 -19.52 -3.39 -4.29
N SER A 98 -19.05 -4.50 -4.84
CA SER A 98 -18.98 -5.78 -4.16
C SER A 98 -18.02 -5.62 -2.97
N ASP A 99 -18.58 -5.58 -1.77
CA ASP A 99 -17.87 -5.97 -0.56
C ASP A 99 -17.63 -7.49 -0.62
N GLU A 100 -16.44 -7.90 -1.09
CA GLU A 100 -15.87 -9.21 -0.75
C GLU A 100 -14.34 -9.09 -0.54
N PRO A 101 -13.79 -9.84 0.44
CA PRO A 101 -12.39 -9.76 0.84
C PRO A 101 -11.47 -10.29 -0.25
N ALA A 102 -10.27 -9.69 -0.33
CA ALA A 102 -9.21 -10.09 -1.23
C ALA A 102 -8.72 -11.52 -0.94
N ASP A 103 -9.27 -12.50 -1.63
CA ASP A 103 -8.57 -13.74 -1.96
C ASP A 103 -8.85 -14.14 -3.42
N GLN A 104 -7.85 -14.76 -4.03
CA GLN A 104 -7.64 -14.92 -5.47
C GLN A 104 -8.76 -15.68 -6.20
N LYS A 105 -9.40 -15.06 -7.21
CA LYS A 105 -9.51 -15.59 -8.60
C LYS A 105 -10.40 -14.73 -9.51
N ASN A 106 -9.87 -14.51 -10.72
CA ASN A 106 -10.57 -14.43 -12.02
C ASN A 106 -11.29 -13.12 -12.40
N GLN A 107 -10.61 -12.24 -13.14
CA GLN A 107 -11.22 -11.22 -14.00
C GLN A 107 -11.19 -11.77 -15.46
N ASN A 108 -12.17 -11.64 -16.37
CA ASN A 108 -12.99 -10.48 -16.79
C ASN A 108 -13.81 -10.93 -18.05
N PRO A 109 -14.94 -10.33 -18.55
CA PRO A 109 -15.06 -9.02 -19.27
C PRO A 109 -16.30 -8.18 -18.81
N SER A 110 -16.52 -6.88 -19.06
CA SER A 110 -16.04 -5.86 -20.01
C SER A 110 -16.70 -4.51 -19.58
N SER A 111 -16.03 -3.35 -19.65
CA SER A 111 -16.28 -2.41 -20.75
C SER A 111 -15.13 -1.40 -20.94
N GLY A 112 -14.74 -1.20 -22.21
CA GLY A 112 -14.40 0.14 -22.68
C GLY A 112 -12.95 0.51 -23.01
N GLU A 113 -11.94 -0.34 -22.78
CA GLU A 113 -10.63 -0.22 -23.43
C GLU A 113 -10.29 -1.59 -24.00
N GLU A 114 -9.85 -1.63 -25.26
CA GLU A 114 -9.46 -2.86 -25.94
C GLU A 114 -8.52 -3.67 -25.05
N LYS A 115 -9.05 -4.76 -24.48
CA LYS A 115 -8.23 -5.86 -24.00
C LYS A 115 -7.39 -6.28 -25.20
N LYS A 116 -6.11 -5.89 -25.23
CA LYS A 116 -5.12 -6.54 -26.07
C LYS A 116 -5.15 -8.01 -25.68
N LYS A 117 -5.90 -8.81 -26.44
CA LYS A 117 -5.83 -10.26 -26.44
C LYS A 117 -4.36 -10.60 -26.49
N PHE A 118 -3.93 -11.50 -25.60
CA PHE A 118 -2.62 -12.13 -25.60
C PHE A 118 -2.09 -12.28 -27.03
N ALA A 119 -1.22 -11.35 -27.42
CA ALA A 119 -0.52 -11.38 -28.68
C ALA A 119 0.83 -12.02 -28.37
N PRO A 120 1.16 -13.19 -28.94
CA PRO A 120 2.40 -13.91 -28.67
C PRO A 120 3.63 -13.22 -29.30
N GLN A 121 3.64 -11.87 -29.34
CA GLN A 121 4.65 -11.05 -30.00
C GLN A 121 5.10 -9.84 -29.16
N SER A 122 4.79 -9.77 -27.86
CA SER A 122 5.32 -8.72 -27.00
C SER A 122 6.82 -8.95 -26.76
N HIS A 123 7.60 -7.88 -26.90
CA HIS A 123 9.05 -7.91 -26.72
C HIS A 123 9.40 -8.46 -25.32
N PRO A 124 10.54 -9.15 -25.09
CA PRO A 124 10.86 -9.78 -23.79
C PRO A 124 10.73 -8.85 -22.58
N ARG A 125 10.94 -7.54 -22.79
CA ARG A 125 10.75 -6.49 -21.79
C ARG A 125 9.30 -6.28 -21.38
N GLU A 126 8.37 -6.27 -22.33
CA GLU A 126 6.94 -6.04 -22.06
C GLU A 126 6.34 -7.19 -21.26
N TRP A 127 6.73 -8.42 -21.57
CA TRP A 127 6.39 -9.59 -20.76
C TRP A 127 6.91 -9.46 -19.33
N ALA A 128 8.17 -9.05 -19.15
CA ALA A 128 8.75 -8.88 -17.82
C ALA A 128 8.04 -7.80 -16.99
N ASP A 129 7.70 -6.66 -17.62
CA ASP A 129 6.96 -5.57 -16.97
C ASP A 129 5.57 -6.05 -16.50
N GLU A 130 4.87 -6.83 -17.33
CA GLU A 130 3.57 -7.42 -16.98
C GLU A 130 3.67 -8.38 -15.78
N GLN A 131 4.67 -9.27 -15.77
CA GLN A 131 4.88 -10.20 -14.65
C GLN A 131 5.21 -9.48 -13.34
N ILE A 132 5.99 -8.39 -13.40
CA ILE A 132 6.33 -7.57 -12.22
C ILE A 132 5.08 -7.01 -11.55
N LEU A 133 4.12 -6.54 -12.36
CA LEU A 133 2.87 -5.96 -11.86
C LEU A 133 1.93 -7.03 -11.29
N VAL A 134 1.79 -8.16 -11.97
CA VAL A 134 0.93 -9.29 -11.56
C VAL A 134 1.41 -9.92 -10.25
N HIS A 135 2.72 -10.10 -10.11
CA HIS A 135 3.30 -10.75 -8.94
C HIS A 135 3.70 -9.79 -7.82
N HIS A 136 3.36 -8.50 -7.92
CA HIS A 136 3.74 -7.49 -6.93
C HIS A 136 5.25 -7.55 -6.60
N ALA A 137 6.08 -7.69 -7.64
CA ALA A 137 7.50 -7.96 -7.47
C ALA A 137 8.25 -6.80 -6.79
N HIS A 138 7.78 -5.56 -6.93
CA HIS A 138 8.37 -4.42 -6.21
C HIS A 138 8.16 -4.54 -4.69
N PRO A 139 6.91 -4.64 -4.16
CA PRO A 139 6.69 -4.95 -2.75
C PRO A 139 7.51 -6.12 -2.24
N ILE A 140 7.62 -7.23 -2.99
CA ILE A 140 8.42 -8.38 -2.56
C ILE A 140 9.91 -8.04 -2.48
N SER A 141 10.47 -7.46 -3.56
CA SER A 141 11.91 -7.19 -3.65
C SER A 141 12.40 -6.16 -2.62
N VAL A 142 11.58 -5.16 -2.23
CA VAL A 142 11.97 -4.16 -1.22
C VAL A 142 12.15 -4.75 0.18
N HIS A 143 11.61 -5.94 0.47
CA HIS A 143 11.84 -6.60 1.76
C HIS A 143 13.30 -7.02 1.93
N ILE A 144 14.03 -7.23 0.83
CA ILE A 144 15.46 -7.56 0.88
C ILE A 144 16.27 -6.41 1.52
N PRO A 145 16.33 -5.19 0.94
CA PRO A 145 17.01 -4.08 1.58
C PRO A 145 16.38 -3.73 2.93
N ASN A 146 15.05 -3.73 3.05
CA ASN A 146 14.40 -3.31 4.30
C ASN A 146 14.65 -4.27 5.46
N GLY A 147 14.83 -5.57 5.20
CA GLY A 147 15.12 -6.58 6.23
C GLY A 147 16.62 -6.75 6.50
N VAL A 148 17.44 -6.79 5.45
CA VAL A 148 18.86 -7.13 5.57
C VAL A 148 19.73 -5.95 5.98
N LEU A 149 19.38 -4.74 5.57
CA LEU A 149 20.16 -3.55 5.90
C LEU A 149 20.18 -3.26 7.43
N PRO A 150 19.06 -3.36 8.18
CA PRO A 150 19.08 -3.32 9.65
C PRO A 150 20.00 -4.38 10.28
N ILE A 151 19.97 -5.61 9.77
CA ILE A 151 20.83 -6.71 10.25
C ILE A 151 22.31 -6.38 10.00
N ALA A 152 22.64 -5.85 8.82
CA ALA A 152 23.99 -5.44 8.49
C ALA A 152 24.49 -4.30 9.40
N VAL A 153 23.63 -3.32 9.70
CA VAL A 153 23.95 -2.24 10.66
C VAL A 153 24.16 -2.80 12.07
N PHE A 154 23.31 -3.72 12.53
CA PHE A 154 23.50 -4.38 13.81
C PHE A 154 24.87 -5.08 13.91
N PHE A 155 25.24 -5.84 12.87
CA PHE A 155 26.54 -6.52 12.84
C PHE A 155 27.73 -5.58 12.78
N VAL A 156 27.67 -4.46 12.03
CA VAL A 156 28.80 -3.51 12.00
C VAL A 156 28.97 -2.79 13.34
N LEU A 157 27.87 -2.47 14.04
CA LEU A 157 27.92 -1.83 15.36
C LEU A 157 28.54 -2.76 16.41
N ILE A 158 28.07 -4.00 16.49
CA ILE A 158 28.64 -5.01 17.41
C ILE A 158 30.09 -5.33 17.03
N GLY A 159 30.36 -5.53 15.74
CA GLY A 159 31.72 -5.80 15.26
C GLY A 159 32.69 -4.67 15.59
N SER A 160 32.22 -3.42 15.57
CA SER A 160 33.02 -2.25 15.95
C SER A 160 33.18 -2.13 17.47
N LEU A 161 32.12 -2.40 18.25
CA LEU A 161 32.13 -2.32 19.71
C LEU A 161 33.09 -3.34 20.35
N PHE A 162 33.09 -4.58 19.85
CA PHE A 162 33.93 -5.67 20.38
C PHE A 162 35.20 -5.90 19.56
N ASN A 163 35.45 -5.07 18.55
CA ASN A 163 36.50 -5.24 17.56
C ASN A 163 36.56 -6.65 16.94
N ALA A 164 35.40 -7.27 16.75
CA ALA A 164 35.25 -8.66 16.33
C ALA A 164 35.08 -8.75 14.80
N GLN A 165 36.08 -9.35 14.14
CA GLN A 165 36.16 -9.38 12.68
C GLN A 165 35.04 -10.19 12.02
N THR A 166 34.55 -11.25 12.68
CA THR A 166 33.46 -12.10 12.17
C THR A 166 32.16 -11.31 11.96
N PHE A 167 31.82 -10.42 12.89
CA PHE A 167 30.64 -9.56 12.76
C PHE A 167 30.82 -8.52 11.65
N LYS A 168 32.01 -7.92 11.52
CA LYS A 168 32.31 -6.99 10.41
C LYS A 168 32.23 -7.70 9.04
N LEU A 169 32.65 -8.96 8.96
CA LEU A 169 32.49 -9.78 7.75
C LEU A 169 31.01 -10.09 7.48
N ALA A 170 30.23 -10.46 8.50
CA ALA A 170 28.80 -10.69 8.35
C ALA A 170 28.08 -9.43 7.84
N ALA A 171 28.39 -8.25 8.37
CA ALA A 171 27.86 -6.97 7.89
C ALA A 171 28.18 -6.75 6.40
N TYR A 172 29.42 -7.01 5.99
CA TYR A 172 29.85 -6.86 4.59
C TYR A 172 29.11 -7.80 3.63
N LEU A 173 28.93 -9.08 3.99
CA LEU A 173 28.20 -10.03 3.17
C LEU A 173 26.72 -9.64 3.01
N ASN A 174 26.10 -9.20 4.11
CA ASN A 174 24.73 -8.68 4.07
C ASN A 174 24.62 -7.42 3.19
N MET A 175 25.56 -6.48 3.29
CA MET A 175 25.59 -5.30 2.41
C MET A 175 25.81 -5.65 0.94
N THR A 176 26.62 -6.66 0.66
CA THR A 176 26.83 -7.16 -0.71
C THR A 176 25.54 -7.74 -1.28
N MET A 177 24.77 -8.47 -0.47
CA MET A 177 23.47 -9.00 -0.89
C MET A 177 22.48 -7.86 -1.21
N VAL A 178 22.41 -6.84 -0.36
CA VAL A 178 21.60 -5.63 -0.63
C VAL A 178 22.06 -4.95 -1.93
N PHE A 179 23.37 -4.79 -2.14
CA PHE A 179 23.93 -4.20 -3.36
C PHE A 179 23.46 -4.94 -4.62
N LEU A 180 23.49 -6.28 -4.61
CA LEU A 180 23.06 -7.11 -5.73
C LEU A 180 21.55 -7.05 -5.97
N ALA A 181 20.75 -6.82 -4.93
CA ALA A 181 19.29 -6.71 -5.03
C ALA A 181 18.82 -5.33 -5.52
N LEU A 182 19.60 -4.27 -5.29
CA LEU A 182 19.21 -2.89 -5.62
C LEU A 182 18.82 -2.68 -7.09
N PRO A 183 19.53 -3.21 -8.11
CA PRO A 183 19.12 -3.08 -9.51
C PRO A 183 17.70 -3.61 -9.76
N LEU A 184 17.36 -4.76 -9.19
CA LEU A 184 16.03 -5.35 -9.30
C LEU A 184 14.97 -4.50 -8.58
N VAL A 185 15.28 -4.03 -7.37
CA VAL A 185 14.35 -3.19 -6.58
C VAL A 185 14.07 -1.86 -7.29
N MET A 186 15.11 -1.22 -7.83
CA MET A 186 15.00 0.03 -8.58
C MET A 186 14.20 -0.16 -9.87
N TYR A 187 14.47 -1.24 -10.62
CA TYR A 187 13.75 -1.53 -11.86
C TYR A 187 12.27 -1.80 -11.61
N THR A 188 11.96 -2.70 -10.68
CA THR A 188 10.57 -3.03 -10.33
C THR A 188 9.83 -1.81 -9.77
N GLY A 189 10.49 -0.94 -9.00
CA GLY A 189 9.91 0.31 -8.51
C GLY A 189 9.64 1.32 -9.61
N PHE A 190 10.51 1.40 -10.62
CA PHE A 190 10.30 2.24 -11.79
C PHE A 190 9.09 1.77 -12.62
N VAL A 191 8.97 0.47 -12.87
CA VAL A 191 7.83 -0.12 -13.60
C VAL A 191 6.53 0.16 -12.86
N GLU A 192 6.48 -0.08 -11.55
CA GLU A 192 5.28 0.20 -10.76
C GLU A 192 4.93 1.70 -10.73
N TRP A 193 5.90 2.59 -10.61
CA TRP A 193 5.66 4.03 -10.67
C TRP A 193 5.11 4.49 -12.03
N ARG A 194 5.67 3.98 -13.14
CA ARG A 194 5.23 4.31 -14.49
C ARG A 194 3.79 3.84 -14.74
N ASP A 195 3.51 2.57 -14.45
CA ASP A 195 2.30 1.90 -14.91
C ASP A 195 1.15 1.97 -13.90
N ARG A 196 1.43 1.76 -12.60
CA ARG A 196 0.39 1.82 -11.55
C ARG A 196 0.03 3.25 -11.19
N TYR A 197 1.01 4.16 -11.16
CA TYR A 197 0.83 5.54 -10.69
C TYR A 197 0.91 6.58 -11.81
N LYS A 198 0.82 6.15 -13.07
CA LYS A 198 0.77 7.01 -14.27
C LYS A 198 1.92 8.05 -14.31
N SER A 199 3.09 7.69 -13.78
CA SER A 199 4.26 8.57 -13.69
C SER A 199 4.03 9.88 -12.90
N ALA A 200 3.08 9.90 -11.95
CA ALA A 200 2.80 11.08 -11.14
C ALA A 200 4.01 11.46 -10.25
N MET A 201 4.39 12.74 -10.27
CA MET A 201 5.55 13.27 -9.54
C MET A 201 5.15 14.07 -8.29
N THR A 202 4.44 13.41 -7.37
CA THR A 202 4.05 13.97 -6.07
C THR A 202 5.24 14.08 -5.12
N SER A 203 5.09 14.84 -4.03
CA SER A 203 6.12 14.96 -2.99
C SER A 203 6.51 13.61 -2.36
N LEU A 204 5.54 12.69 -2.26
CA LEU A 204 5.75 11.33 -1.75
C LEU A 204 6.67 10.53 -2.69
N PHE A 205 6.37 10.50 -4.00
CA PHE A 205 7.19 9.77 -4.98
C PHE A 205 8.59 10.36 -5.10
N ARG A 206 8.73 11.70 -5.10
CA ARG A 206 10.04 12.37 -5.10
C ARG A 206 10.88 11.94 -3.90
N THR A 207 10.29 11.92 -2.72
CA THR A 207 10.98 11.51 -1.48
C THR A 207 11.40 10.04 -1.54
N LYS A 208 10.52 9.14 -2.02
CA LYS A 208 10.85 7.72 -2.19
C LYS A 208 12.02 7.49 -3.16
N ILE A 209 11.99 8.16 -4.31
CA ILE A 209 13.05 8.06 -5.33
C ILE A 209 14.37 8.58 -4.76
N LEU A 210 14.35 9.74 -4.09
CA LEU A 210 15.54 10.30 -3.45
C LEU A 210 16.12 9.34 -2.40
N CYS A 211 15.28 8.77 -1.54
CA CYS A 211 15.71 7.79 -0.54
C CYS A 211 16.34 6.55 -1.20
N ALA A 212 15.75 6.04 -2.27
CA ALA A 212 16.28 4.90 -3.01
C ALA A 212 17.66 5.19 -3.63
N VAL A 213 17.83 6.38 -4.22
CA VAL A 213 19.12 6.83 -4.75
C VAL A 213 20.17 6.98 -3.65
N ILE A 214 19.82 7.57 -2.51
CA ILE A 214 20.72 7.70 -1.35
C ILE A 214 21.14 6.33 -0.84
N THR A 215 20.18 5.42 -0.62
CA THR A 215 20.48 4.05 -0.18
C THR A 215 21.39 3.35 -1.18
N ALA A 216 21.11 3.43 -2.47
CA ALA A 216 21.93 2.80 -3.49
C ALA A 216 23.36 3.35 -3.55
N PHE A 217 23.50 4.67 -3.46
CA PHE A 217 24.80 5.33 -3.40
C PHE A 217 25.58 4.90 -2.16
N CYS A 218 24.97 4.99 -0.97
CA CYS A 218 25.63 4.62 0.28
C CYS A 218 26.04 3.15 0.28
N VAL A 219 25.16 2.22 -0.11
CA VAL A 219 25.47 0.79 -0.18
C VAL A 219 26.60 0.51 -1.17
N THR A 220 26.58 1.14 -2.35
CA THR A 220 27.66 1.00 -3.34
C THR A 220 28.99 1.46 -2.78
N VAL A 221 29.02 2.65 -2.16
CA VAL A 221 30.23 3.19 -1.52
C VAL A 221 30.72 2.26 -0.40
N LEU A 222 29.83 1.75 0.46
CA LEU A 222 30.18 0.86 1.56
C LEU A 222 30.79 -0.46 1.09
N VAL A 223 30.19 -1.08 0.06
CA VAL A 223 30.69 -2.34 -0.51
C VAL A 223 32.05 -2.12 -1.15
N ILE A 224 32.20 -1.10 -2.00
CA ILE A 224 33.47 -0.75 -2.64
C ILE A 224 34.53 -0.43 -1.58
N TRP A 225 34.22 0.44 -0.62
CA TRP A 225 35.12 0.82 0.47
C TRP A 225 35.66 -0.45 1.14
N ARG A 226 34.76 -1.35 1.57
CA ARG A 226 35.15 -2.58 2.28
C ARG A 226 35.91 -3.59 1.41
N SER A 227 35.71 -3.59 0.09
CA SER A 227 36.48 -4.42 -0.85
C SER A 227 37.93 -3.99 -0.97
N PHE A 228 38.23 -2.69 -0.82
CA PHE A 228 39.58 -2.13 -0.98
C PHE A 228 40.26 -1.73 0.33
N SER A 229 39.51 -1.60 1.44
CA SER A 229 40.06 -1.28 2.75
C SER A 229 39.87 -2.40 3.78
N ALA A 230 40.91 -2.60 4.61
CA ALA A 230 40.80 -3.43 5.81
C ALA A 230 40.03 -2.71 6.95
N ASP A 231 39.94 -1.38 6.90
CA ASP A 231 39.14 -0.61 7.85
C ASP A 231 37.64 -0.80 7.57
N ALA A 232 36.94 -1.30 8.58
CA ALA A 232 35.53 -1.66 8.55
C ALA A 232 34.81 -1.21 9.84
N GLY A 233 35.36 -0.21 10.53
CA GLY A 233 34.80 0.31 11.80
C GLY A 233 35.02 1.80 12.04
N GLY A 234 35.60 2.54 11.09
CA GLY A 234 35.74 3.99 11.19
C GLY A 234 34.40 4.72 11.31
N PHE A 235 34.42 5.90 11.95
CA PHE A 235 33.23 6.74 12.16
C PHE A 235 32.42 6.98 10.88
N PHE A 236 33.09 7.36 9.78
CA PHE A 236 32.42 7.61 8.50
C PHE A 236 31.81 6.36 7.89
N TYR A 237 32.42 5.19 8.08
CA TYR A 237 31.90 3.92 7.62
C TYR A 237 30.60 3.56 8.34
N ILE A 238 30.56 3.74 9.66
CA ILE A 238 29.34 3.53 10.47
C ILE A 238 28.28 4.58 10.12
N LEU A 239 28.65 5.85 9.97
CA LEU A 239 27.71 6.92 9.60
C LEU A 239 27.01 6.61 8.27
N LEU A 240 27.76 6.15 7.26
CA LEU A 240 27.17 5.74 5.97
C LEU A 240 26.18 4.57 6.10
N HIS A 241 26.44 3.60 7.00
CA HIS A 241 25.48 2.53 7.30
C HIS A 241 24.18 3.09 7.88
N LEU A 242 24.29 4.05 8.81
CA LEU A 242 23.13 4.68 9.44
C LEU A 242 22.32 5.53 8.46
N ILE A 243 22.99 6.26 7.56
CA ILE A 243 22.33 7.01 6.48
C ILE A 243 21.57 6.05 5.54
N ALA A 244 22.21 4.95 5.12
CA ALA A 244 21.58 3.96 4.26
C ALA A 244 20.33 3.34 4.93
N LEU A 245 20.41 3.03 6.22
CA LEU A 245 19.32 2.50 7.03
C LEU A 245 18.17 3.51 7.19
N GLY A 246 18.48 4.76 7.51
CA GLY A 246 17.48 5.82 7.63
C GLY A 246 16.75 6.06 6.32
N ALA A 247 17.48 6.14 5.20
CA ALA A 247 16.89 6.31 3.88
C ALA A 247 16.01 5.11 3.46
N ALA A 248 16.48 3.87 3.65
CA ALA A 248 15.70 2.68 3.34
C ALA A 248 14.45 2.56 4.22
N GLY A 249 14.58 2.83 5.52
CA GLY A 249 13.46 2.84 6.47
C GLY A 249 12.40 3.88 6.12
N LEU A 250 12.81 5.10 5.75
CA LEU A 250 11.91 6.14 5.29
C LEU A 250 11.19 5.76 3.98
N ALA A 251 11.92 5.21 3.00
CA ALA A 251 11.35 4.73 1.75
C ALA A 251 10.31 3.61 1.97
N GLY A 252 10.61 2.70 2.91
CA GLY A 252 9.74 1.62 3.35
C GLY A 252 8.48 2.14 4.04
N HIS A 253 8.61 3.06 4.99
CA HIS A 253 7.49 3.69 5.69
C HIS A 253 6.53 4.39 4.71
N LEU A 254 7.06 5.19 3.77
CA LEU A 254 6.27 5.85 2.73
C LEU A 254 5.61 4.83 1.78
N GLY A 255 6.25 3.68 1.53
CA GLY A 255 5.66 2.57 0.78
C GLY A 255 4.49 1.93 1.51
N GLY A 256 4.64 1.65 2.81
CA GLY A 256 3.57 1.12 3.64
C GLY A 256 2.34 2.01 3.65
N LYS A 257 2.52 3.34 3.64
CA LYS A 257 1.40 4.29 3.56
C LYS A 257 0.60 4.17 2.25
N LEU A 258 1.26 3.89 1.13
CA LEU A 258 0.60 3.67 -0.17
C LEU A 258 -0.17 2.35 -0.24
N VAL A 259 0.33 1.32 0.46
CA VAL A 259 -0.25 -0.03 0.43
C VAL A 259 -1.39 -0.16 1.44
N PHE A 260 -1.18 0.31 2.67
CA PHE A 260 -2.10 0.10 3.80
C PHE A 260 -2.92 1.33 4.18
N GLY A 261 -2.71 2.47 3.52
CA GLY A 261 -3.54 3.64 3.76
C GLY A 261 -4.99 3.36 3.39
N LYS A 262 -5.92 3.66 4.31
CA LYS A 262 -7.35 3.42 4.11
C LYS A 262 -7.82 4.11 2.82
N ARG A 263 -8.28 3.30 1.87
CA ARG A 263 -9.11 3.73 0.75
C ARG A 263 -10.53 3.72 1.28
N ALA A 264 -10.88 4.75 2.05
CA ALA A 264 -12.25 4.93 2.55
C ALA A 264 -13.12 5.39 1.38
#